data_AF-A0A2K3K629-F1
#
_entry.id   AF-A0A2K3K629-F1
#
_cell.length_a   1.000
_cell.length_b   1.000
_cell.length_c   1.000
_cell.angle_alpha   90.00
_cell.angle_beta   90.00
_cell.angle_gamma   90.00
#
_symmetry.space_group_name_H-M   'P 1'
#
loop_
_entity.id
_entity.type
_entity.pdbx_description
1 polymer ?
#
loop_
_entity_poly.entity_id
_entity_poly.type
_entity_poly.pdbx_seq_one_letter_code
_entity_poly.pdbx_strand_id
1 'polypeptide(L)'
;EVEERKSQNVKALISGNLILKRQSLLPRVLSTNGAASVCRKPFKPPSDASSYNSQQDLARRLSARKRFVPWGSTTPITPPIPITPLEDDKEDKDEVPLPPGIDPLILWQPPPPDEEPSNSNFTTISVDPLLVRFLRPHQREGVQFMFDCVAGLCDTPDIYGCILADDMGLGKTLQSITLLYTLLSQGFQGNPMVRKAIIVTPTSLVSNWEAEINKWLGQRVRLIALCETTRQDVISGINSFTSPQSKLQVKFPTIS
;
A
#
# COMPACT_ATOMS: atom_id res chain seq x y z
N GLU A 1 21.33 0.29 -30.02
CA GLU A 1 20.04 0.96 -29.72
C GLU A 1 19.76 1.18 -28.21
N VAL A 2 19.74 0.14 -27.36
CA VAL A 2 19.45 0.31 -25.91
C VAL A 2 20.55 1.06 -25.13
N GLU A 3 21.82 0.79 -25.44
CA GLU A 3 22.96 1.48 -24.81
C GLU A 3 23.07 2.94 -25.24
N GLU A 4 22.70 3.22 -26.50
CA GLU A 4 22.68 4.55 -27.06
C GLU A 4 21.59 5.41 -26.42
N ARG A 5 20.39 4.85 -26.20
CA ARG A 5 19.30 5.51 -25.45
C ARG A 5 19.67 5.75 -23.98
N LYS A 6 20.42 4.84 -23.34
CA LYS A 6 20.93 5.05 -21.98
C LYS A 6 21.93 6.20 -21.91
N SER A 7 22.89 6.23 -22.84
CA SER A 7 23.89 7.30 -22.92
C SER A 7 23.24 8.67 -23.16
N GLN A 8 22.23 8.74 -24.02
CA GLN A 8 21.45 9.95 -24.27
C GLN A 8 20.67 10.41 -23.02
N ASN A 9 20.02 9.49 -22.29
CA ASN A 9 19.29 9.82 -21.07
C ASN A 9 20.23 10.30 -19.94
N VAL A 10 21.44 9.72 -19.84
CA VAL A 10 22.46 10.14 -18.86
C VAL A 10 23.01 11.53 -19.21
N LYS A 11 23.26 11.82 -20.49
CA LYS A 11 23.62 13.17 -20.94
C LYS A 11 22.49 14.19 -20.66
N ALA A 12 21.23 13.80 -20.82
CA ALA A 12 20.07 14.65 -20.47
C ALA A 12 19.93 14.88 -18.95
N LEU A 13 20.27 13.87 -18.12
CA LEU A 13 20.40 13.96 -16.66
C LEU A 13 21.43 14.99 -16.22
N ILE A 14 22.63 14.92 -16.79
CA ILE A 14 23.76 15.75 -16.37
C ILE A 14 23.62 17.20 -16.87
N SER A 15 23.00 17.40 -18.03
CA SER A 15 22.78 18.74 -18.61
C SER A 15 21.64 19.55 -17.98
N GLY A 16 20.94 19.01 -16.97
CA GLY A 16 19.84 19.69 -16.29
C GLY A 16 18.56 19.84 -17.12
N ASN A 17 18.51 19.25 -18.32
CA ASN A 17 17.40 19.35 -19.27
C ASN A 17 16.42 18.16 -19.19
N LEU A 18 16.24 17.55 -18.01
CA LEU A 18 15.16 16.57 -17.85
C LEU A 18 13.80 17.26 -17.95
N ILE A 19 13.04 16.84 -18.95
CA ILE A 19 11.63 17.14 -19.04
C ILE A 19 10.88 15.93 -18.49
N LEU A 20 10.43 16.04 -17.23
CA LEU A 20 9.58 15.02 -16.60
C LEU A 20 8.18 15.13 -17.21
N LYS A 21 7.88 14.23 -18.17
CA LYS A 21 6.58 14.21 -18.86
C LYS A 21 5.61 13.32 -18.10
N ARG A 22 4.83 13.90 -17.19
CA ARG A 22 3.70 13.22 -16.54
C ARG A 22 2.57 13.14 -17.56
N GLN A 23 2.20 11.92 -17.97
CA GLN A 23 1.05 11.68 -18.85
C GLN A 23 -0.07 11.05 -18.02
N SER A 24 -1.32 11.40 -18.33
CA SER A 24 -2.49 10.68 -17.84
C SER A 24 -2.42 9.22 -18.32
N LEU A 25 -2.94 8.29 -17.51
CA LEU A 25 -3.01 6.86 -17.85
C LEU A 25 -3.88 6.61 -19.11
N LEU A 26 -4.72 7.58 -19.50
CA LEU A 26 -5.54 7.56 -20.71
C LEU A 26 -5.29 8.81 -21.58
N PRO A 27 -4.15 8.90 -22.30
CA PRO A 27 -3.75 10.11 -23.03
C PRO A 27 -4.62 10.43 -24.26
N ARG A 28 -5.58 9.56 -24.60
CA ARG A 28 -6.58 9.79 -25.66
C ARG A 28 -7.88 10.42 -25.15
N VAL A 29 -8.11 10.41 -23.84
CA VAL A 29 -9.37 10.85 -23.23
C VAL A 29 -9.18 12.14 -22.43
N LEU A 30 -8.00 12.36 -21.86
CA LEU A 30 -7.74 13.48 -20.96
C LEU A 30 -6.56 14.34 -21.45
N SER A 31 -6.77 15.66 -21.53
CA SER A 31 -5.75 16.66 -21.84
C SER A 31 -5.57 17.62 -20.67
N THR A 32 -4.33 17.92 -20.28
CA THR A 32 -4.00 18.76 -19.11
C THR A 32 -3.57 20.17 -19.53
N ASN A 33 -4.22 21.21 -19.00
CA ASN A 33 -3.78 22.60 -19.16
C ASN A 33 -2.84 23.03 -18.01
N GLY A 34 -1.75 23.75 -18.33
CA GLY A 34 -0.93 24.43 -17.31
C GLY A 34 0.02 23.56 -16.47
N ALA A 35 0.28 22.31 -16.86
CA ALA A 35 1.13 21.36 -16.10
C ALA A 35 2.51 21.90 -15.68
N ALA A 36 3.08 22.83 -16.46
CA ALA A 36 4.42 23.38 -16.22
C ALA A 36 4.52 24.32 -14.99
N SER A 37 3.45 25.05 -14.64
CA SER A 37 3.46 26.03 -13.55
C SER A 37 3.27 25.40 -12.17
N VAL A 38 2.54 24.29 -12.10
CA VAL A 38 2.28 23.54 -10.86
C VAL A 38 3.52 22.76 -10.39
N CYS A 39 4.32 22.26 -11.33
CA CYS A 39 5.46 21.39 -11.02
C CYS A 39 6.69 22.11 -10.40
N ARG A 40 6.73 23.45 -10.37
CA ARG A 40 7.94 24.22 -10.01
C ARG A 40 7.87 24.99 -8.68
N LYS A 41 6.83 24.82 -7.87
CA LYS A 41 6.74 25.53 -6.57
C LYS A 41 7.57 24.79 -5.51
N PRO A 42 8.58 25.43 -4.88
CA PRO A 42 9.30 24.83 -3.77
C PRO A 42 8.39 24.66 -2.56
N PHE A 43 8.52 23.54 -1.88
CA PHE A 43 7.73 23.22 -0.69
C PHE A 43 8.11 24.14 0.47
N LYS A 44 7.09 24.72 1.14
CA LYS A 44 7.24 25.52 2.36
C LYS A 44 6.61 24.76 3.52
N PRO A 45 7.39 24.31 4.51
CA PRO A 45 6.83 23.64 5.68
C PRO A 45 6.04 24.64 6.55
N PRO A 46 4.95 24.18 7.20
CA PRO A 46 4.06 25.04 8.00
C PRO A 46 4.56 25.36 9.43
N SER A 47 5.79 25.01 9.80
CA SER A 47 6.37 25.34 11.12
C SER A 47 7.85 25.68 11.04
N ASP A 48 8.31 26.53 11.97
CA ASP A 48 9.69 27.01 12.03
C ASP A 48 10.69 25.89 12.36
N ALA A 49 11.83 25.93 11.67
CA ALA A 49 12.81 24.85 11.56
C ALA A 49 13.52 24.42 12.88
N SER A 50 13.23 25.04 14.03
CA SER A 50 13.98 24.81 15.27
C SER A 50 13.52 23.60 16.10
N SER A 51 12.34 23.03 15.82
CA SER A 51 11.71 22.01 16.69
C SER A 51 12.20 20.57 16.49
N TYR A 52 13.10 20.31 15.53
CA TYR A 52 13.47 18.94 15.11
C TYR A 52 14.80 18.39 15.70
N ASN A 53 15.46 19.10 16.62
CA ASN A 53 16.87 18.82 16.94
C ASN A 53 17.15 17.97 18.21
N SER A 54 16.14 17.34 18.84
CA SER A 54 16.33 16.55 20.07
C SER A 54 16.42 15.02 19.79
N GLN A 55 17.62 14.45 19.95
CA GLN A 55 17.89 13.01 19.79
C GLN A 55 17.13 12.13 20.82
N GLN A 56 16.81 12.70 21.99
CA GLN A 56 16.13 12.00 23.08
C GLN A 56 14.62 11.81 22.80
N ASP A 57 13.99 12.78 22.12
CA ASP A 57 12.60 12.66 21.69
C ASP A 57 12.41 11.63 20.58
N LEU A 58 13.41 11.51 19.70
CA LEU A 58 13.47 10.44 18.70
C LEU A 58 13.57 9.06 19.37
N ALA A 59 14.46 8.88 20.33
CA ALA A 59 14.63 7.60 21.04
C ALA A 59 13.38 7.20 21.85
N ARG A 60 12.71 8.17 22.48
CA ARG A 60 11.44 7.95 23.21
C ARG A 60 10.30 7.57 22.27
N ARG A 61 10.21 8.17 21.09
CA ARG A 61 9.22 7.83 20.05
C ARG A 61 9.48 6.48 19.39
N LEU A 62 10.74 6.09 19.20
CA LEU A 62 11.11 4.80 18.62
C LEU A 62 10.88 3.62 19.58
N SER A 63 11.08 3.82 20.88
CA SER A 63 10.85 2.78 21.89
C SER A 63 9.36 2.50 22.15
N ALA A 64 8.50 3.51 22.08
CA ALA A 64 7.04 3.36 22.20
C ALA A 64 6.41 2.52 21.06
N ARG A 65 7.07 2.41 19.90
CA ARG A 65 6.59 1.59 18.77
C ARG A 65 6.67 0.08 18.98
N LYS A 66 7.41 -0.40 20.00
CA LYS A 66 7.67 -1.84 20.19
C LYS A 66 6.57 -2.62 20.93
N ARG A 67 5.51 -1.96 21.40
CA ARG A 67 4.43 -2.63 22.17
C ARG A 67 3.08 -2.30 21.56
N PHE A 68 2.49 -3.29 20.90
CA PHE A 68 1.15 -3.18 20.31
C PHE A 68 0.12 -3.81 21.26
N VAL A 69 -0.94 -3.06 21.57
CA VAL A 69 -2.07 -3.52 22.38
C VAL A 69 -3.32 -3.48 21.48
N PRO A 70 -3.96 -4.61 21.15
CA PRO A 70 -5.20 -4.62 20.35
C PRO A 70 -6.33 -3.80 21.00
N TRP A 71 -7.29 -3.29 20.21
CA TRP A 71 -8.48 -2.63 20.76
C TRP A 71 -9.37 -3.65 21.48
N GLY A 72 -9.91 -3.28 22.64
CA GLY A 72 -10.64 -4.20 23.51
C GLY A 72 -9.77 -5.16 24.33
N SER A 73 -8.43 -5.08 24.21
CA SER A 73 -7.50 -5.87 25.02
C SER A 73 -6.70 -4.96 25.97
N THR A 74 -6.46 -5.41 27.19
CA THR A 74 -5.62 -4.74 28.18
C THR A 74 -4.18 -5.26 28.21
N THR A 75 -3.87 -6.29 27.40
CA THR A 75 -2.56 -6.96 27.40
C THR A 75 -1.80 -6.72 26.09
N PRO A 76 -0.54 -6.24 26.13
CA PRO A 76 0.29 -6.09 24.94
C PRO A 76 0.68 -7.46 24.35
N ILE A 77 0.66 -7.57 23.03
CA ILE A 77 1.20 -8.74 22.32
C ILE A 77 2.69 -8.51 22.07
N THR A 78 3.53 -9.41 22.60
CA THR A 78 4.92 -9.56 22.17
C THR A 78 4.97 -10.44 20.91
N PRO A 79 5.64 -10.03 19.81
CA PRO A 79 5.80 -10.91 18.67
C PRO A 79 6.65 -12.13 19.09
N PRO A 80 6.24 -13.36 18.78
CA PRO A 80 7.10 -14.51 18.99
C PRO A 80 8.26 -14.46 18.00
N ILE A 81 9.49 -14.52 18.49
CA ILE A 81 10.63 -14.97 17.68
C ILE A 81 10.72 -16.48 17.89
N PRO A 82 10.73 -17.27 16.81
CA PRO A 82 11.67 -18.40 16.79
C PRO A 82 12.48 -18.48 15.49
N ILE A 83 13.77 -18.78 15.67
CA ILE A 83 14.71 -19.28 14.67
C ILE A 83 14.49 -20.81 14.52
N THR A 84 14.85 -21.36 13.35
CA THR A 84 15.03 -22.79 12.94
C THR A 84 13.83 -23.57 12.35
N PRO A 85 14.08 -24.55 11.43
CA PRO A 85 13.63 -24.46 10.03
C PRO A 85 12.63 -25.56 9.57
N LEU A 86 11.94 -25.25 8.46
CA LEU A 86 11.25 -26.12 7.49
C LEU A 86 10.71 -27.48 7.99
N GLU A 87 9.41 -27.53 8.24
CA GLU A 87 8.59 -28.71 7.99
C GLU A 87 7.29 -28.29 7.27
N ASP A 88 6.95 -29.03 6.21
CA ASP A 88 5.73 -28.90 5.40
C ASP A 88 4.52 -29.27 6.26
N ASP A 89 3.82 -28.28 6.83
CA ASP A 89 2.54 -28.51 7.48
C ASP A 89 1.39 -27.82 6.74
N LYS A 90 0.36 -28.64 6.53
CA LYS A 90 -0.88 -28.37 5.81
C LYS A 90 -1.55 -27.11 6.38
N GLU A 91 -1.88 -26.16 5.49
CA GLU A 91 -2.64 -24.95 5.83
C GLU A 91 -4.04 -25.34 6.37
N ASP A 92 -4.16 -25.42 7.70
CA ASP A 92 -5.46 -25.46 8.38
C ASP A 92 -6.13 -24.09 8.26
N LYS A 93 -7.40 -24.13 7.85
CA LYS A 93 -8.25 -22.99 7.53
C LYS A 93 -8.70 -22.27 8.81
N ASP A 94 -7.91 -21.31 9.26
CA ASP A 94 -8.40 -20.34 10.25
C ASP A 94 -9.12 -19.19 9.51
N GLU A 95 -10.35 -19.42 9.06
CA GLU A 95 -11.31 -18.33 8.90
C GLU A 95 -11.56 -17.77 10.30
N VAL A 96 -10.76 -16.81 10.73
CA VAL A 96 -10.92 -16.26 12.08
C VAL A 96 -12.14 -15.33 12.07
N PRO A 97 -13.28 -15.73 12.67
CA PRO A 97 -14.46 -14.88 12.72
C PRO A 97 -14.13 -13.61 13.49
N LEU A 98 -14.76 -12.50 13.10
CA LEU A 98 -14.60 -11.24 13.82
C LEU A 98 -15.02 -11.44 15.29
N PRO A 99 -14.24 -10.94 16.26
CA PRO A 99 -14.66 -10.93 17.65
C PRO A 99 -16.02 -10.22 17.79
N PRO A 100 -16.89 -10.67 18.73
CA PRO A 100 -18.17 -10.02 18.98
C PRO A 100 -17.95 -8.53 19.34
N GLY A 101 -18.59 -7.62 18.58
CA GLY A 101 -18.50 -6.17 18.77
C GLY A 101 -17.60 -5.41 17.78
N ILE A 102 -17.01 -6.10 16.78
CA ILE A 102 -16.22 -5.45 15.72
C ILE A 102 -17.00 -5.48 14.40
N ASP A 103 -17.51 -4.32 13.98
CA ASP A 103 -18.25 -4.23 12.71
C ASP A 103 -17.32 -4.45 11.50
N PRO A 104 -17.80 -5.17 10.47
CA PRO A 104 -17.07 -5.34 9.22
C PRO A 104 -16.87 -3.97 8.54
N LEU A 105 -15.68 -3.76 7.96
CA LEU A 105 -15.38 -2.54 7.21
C LEU A 105 -15.66 -2.78 5.72
N ILE A 106 -16.79 -2.30 5.25
CA ILE A 106 -17.21 -2.37 3.85
C ILE A 106 -16.79 -1.08 3.17
N LEU A 107 -15.96 -1.20 2.13
CA LEU A 107 -15.43 -0.04 1.40
C LEU A 107 -16.34 0.41 0.26
N TRP A 108 -17.04 -0.55 -0.37
CA TRP A 108 -17.94 -0.26 -1.48
C TRP A 108 -19.01 -1.33 -1.62
N GLN A 109 -20.23 -0.92 -1.97
CA GLN A 109 -21.36 -1.78 -2.27
C GLN A 109 -21.94 -1.42 -3.64
N PRO A 110 -22.44 -2.40 -4.41
CA PRO A 110 -23.15 -2.12 -5.64
C PRO A 110 -24.44 -1.34 -5.36
N PRO A 111 -24.85 -0.43 -6.27
CA PRO A 111 -26.11 0.29 -6.13
C PRO A 111 -27.30 -0.70 -6.13
N PRO A 112 -28.41 -0.35 -5.43
CA PRO A 112 -29.58 -1.20 -5.39
C PRO A 112 -30.13 -1.50 -6.81
N PRO A 113 -30.74 -2.68 -7.02
CA PRO A 113 -31.29 -3.06 -8.33
C PRO A 113 -32.34 -2.09 -8.90
N ASP A 114 -32.96 -1.30 -8.02
CA ASP A 114 -34.05 -0.38 -8.36
C ASP A 114 -33.56 0.90 -9.05
N GLU A 115 -32.28 1.25 -8.96
CA GLU A 115 -31.72 2.50 -9.51
C GLU A 115 -31.08 2.32 -10.90
N GLU A 116 -30.50 1.16 -11.22
CA GLU A 116 -29.79 0.91 -12.49
C GLU A 116 -29.96 -0.55 -12.96
N PRO A 117 -30.70 -0.83 -14.06
CA PRO A 117 -30.90 -2.18 -14.59
C PRO A 117 -29.71 -2.62 -15.46
N SER A 118 -28.49 -2.44 -14.97
CA SER A 118 -27.29 -2.86 -15.70
C SER A 118 -26.90 -4.28 -15.26
N ASN A 119 -26.76 -5.18 -16.25
CA ASN A 119 -26.20 -6.54 -16.09
C ASN A 119 -24.70 -6.49 -15.73
N SER A 120 -24.35 -5.77 -14.67
CA SER A 120 -22.99 -5.63 -14.20
C SER A 120 -22.85 -6.49 -12.94
N ASN A 121 -22.08 -7.58 -13.05
CA ASN A 121 -21.75 -8.46 -11.93
C ASN A 121 -20.79 -7.74 -10.98
N PHE A 122 -21.29 -6.74 -10.27
CA PHE A 122 -20.53 -6.01 -9.29
C PHE A 122 -20.52 -6.73 -7.94
N THR A 123 -19.35 -6.75 -7.31
CA THR A 123 -19.12 -7.42 -6.02
C THR A 123 -18.84 -6.37 -4.95
N THR A 124 -19.41 -6.57 -3.76
CA THR A 124 -19.11 -5.75 -2.58
C THR A 124 -17.63 -5.86 -2.23
N ILE A 125 -16.97 -4.72 -1.98
CA ILE A 125 -15.57 -4.67 -1.57
C ILE A 125 -15.53 -4.45 -0.07
N SER A 126 -14.90 -5.36 0.66
CA SER A 126 -14.77 -5.28 2.12
C SER A 126 -13.34 -5.60 2.55
N VAL A 127 -12.91 -5.01 3.67
CA VAL A 127 -11.59 -5.29 4.23
C VAL A 127 -11.59 -6.65 4.91
N ASP A 128 -10.51 -7.42 4.71
CA ASP A 128 -10.33 -8.74 5.31
C ASP A 128 -10.48 -8.71 6.85
N PRO A 129 -11.31 -9.58 7.45
CA PRO A 129 -11.53 -9.68 8.90
C PRO A 129 -10.26 -9.79 9.75
N LEU A 130 -9.18 -10.34 9.19
CA LEU A 130 -7.87 -10.43 9.84
C LEU A 130 -7.29 -9.05 10.11
N LEU A 131 -7.51 -8.08 9.22
CA LEU A 131 -7.01 -6.71 9.36
C LEU A 131 -8.00 -5.83 10.13
N VAL A 132 -9.31 -5.98 9.87
CA VAL A 132 -10.38 -5.15 10.48
C VAL A 132 -10.33 -5.14 12.00
N ARG A 133 -9.97 -6.27 12.63
CA ARG A 133 -9.87 -6.39 14.09
C ARG A 133 -8.78 -5.51 14.72
N PHE A 134 -7.77 -5.14 13.94
CA PHE A 134 -6.63 -4.36 14.43
C PHE A 134 -6.77 -2.85 14.13
N LEU A 135 -7.67 -2.48 13.22
CA LEU A 135 -7.91 -1.09 12.84
C LEU A 135 -8.70 -0.34 13.92
N ARG A 136 -8.15 0.79 14.36
CA ARG A 136 -8.84 1.78 15.20
C ARG A 136 -9.89 2.56 14.38
N PRO A 137 -10.88 3.20 15.01
CA PRO A 137 -11.91 3.98 14.29
C PRO A 137 -11.32 4.98 13.27
N HIS A 138 -10.36 5.81 13.68
CA HIS A 138 -9.70 6.76 12.77
C HIS A 138 -8.91 6.08 11.64
N GLN A 139 -8.40 4.87 11.88
CA GLN A 139 -7.71 4.10 10.84
C GLN A 139 -8.70 3.51 9.83
N ARG A 140 -9.90 3.14 10.26
CA ARG A 140 -10.98 2.67 9.38
C ARG A 140 -11.41 3.81 8.44
N GLU A 141 -11.61 4.99 9.00
CA GLU A 141 -11.88 6.22 8.23
C GLU A 141 -10.75 6.53 7.24
N GLY A 142 -9.48 6.43 7.68
CA GLY A 142 -8.33 6.61 6.80
C GLY A 142 -8.26 5.60 5.65
N VAL A 143 -8.59 4.33 5.90
CA VAL A 143 -8.64 3.30 4.84
C VAL A 143 -9.78 3.57 3.86
N GLN A 144 -10.96 3.93 4.35
CA GLN A 144 -12.10 4.33 3.50
C GLN A 144 -11.71 5.51 2.61
N PHE A 145 -11.19 6.58 3.21
CA PHE A 145 -10.76 7.77 2.50
C PHE A 145 -9.73 7.47 1.41
N MET A 146 -8.70 6.68 1.73
CA MET A 146 -7.71 6.30 0.72
C MET A 146 -8.32 5.45 -0.39
N PHE A 147 -9.23 4.54 -0.07
CA PHE A 147 -9.93 3.71 -1.05
C PHE A 147 -10.75 4.57 -2.01
N ASP A 148 -11.56 5.49 -1.49
CA ASP A 148 -12.38 6.38 -2.31
C ASP A 148 -11.52 7.20 -3.29
N CYS A 149 -10.38 7.70 -2.80
CA CYS A 149 -9.43 8.46 -3.60
C CYS A 149 -8.75 7.64 -4.72
N VAL A 150 -8.38 6.38 -4.47
CA VAL A 150 -7.69 5.56 -5.49
C VAL A 150 -8.66 4.86 -6.43
N ALA A 151 -9.90 4.62 -5.99
CA ALA A 151 -10.96 4.02 -6.78
C ALA A 151 -11.71 5.03 -7.66
N GLY A 152 -11.45 6.34 -7.51
CA GLY A 152 -12.11 7.40 -8.26
C GLY A 152 -13.55 7.66 -7.82
N LEU A 153 -13.85 7.37 -6.55
CA LEU A 153 -15.18 7.54 -5.94
C LEU A 153 -15.34 8.91 -5.27
N CYS A 154 -14.30 9.75 -5.29
CA CYS A 154 -14.39 11.10 -4.76
C CYS A 154 -15.32 11.98 -5.61
N ASP A 155 -16.00 12.94 -4.95
CA ASP A 155 -16.88 13.92 -5.60
C ASP A 155 -16.20 14.73 -6.70
N THR A 156 -14.87 14.88 -6.60
CA THR A 156 -14.08 15.56 -7.63
C THR A 156 -13.64 14.55 -8.69
N PRO A 157 -14.04 14.75 -9.96
CA PRO A 157 -13.66 13.84 -11.03
C PRO A 157 -12.14 13.82 -11.24
N ASP A 158 -11.64 12.71 -11.77
CA ASP A 158 -10.24 12.49 -12.14
C ASP A 158 -9.21 12.45 -10.98
N ILE A 159 -9.65 12.21 -9.75
CA ILE A 159 -8.76 11.90 -8.62
C ILE A 159 -8.56 10.39 -8.50
N TYR A 160 -7.30 9.95 -8.59
CA TYR A 160 -6.90 8.53 -8.46
C TYR A 160 -5.73 8.34 -7.47
N GLY A 161 -5.52 9.32 -6.60
CA GLY A 161 -4.38 9.37 -5.70
C GLY A 161 -4.77 10.02 -4.39
N CYS A 162 -4.08 9.63 -3.32
CA CYS A 162 -4.36 10.08 -1.97
C CYS A 162 -3.08 10.57 -1.29
N ILE A 163 -3.22 11.58 -0.43
CA ILE A 163 -2.17 12.01 0.51
C ILE A 163 -2.64 11.67 1.92
N LEU A 164 -2.03 10.64 2.52
CA LEU A 164 -2.29 10.29 3.91
C LEU A 164 -1.33 11.07 4.83
N ALA A 165 -1.81 12.20 5.36
CA ALA A 165 -1.04 13.13 6.18
C ALA A 165 -1.37 13.09 7.68
N ASP A 166 -1.93 11.99 8.17
CA ASP A 166 -2.19 11.76 9.59
C ASP A 166 -0.93 11.97 10.45
N ASP A 167 -1.14 12.29 11.73
CA ASP A 167 -0.04 12.44 12.68
C ASP A 167 0.87 11.20 12.75
N MET A 168 2.14 11.46 13.08
CA MET A 168 3.13 10.40 13.27
C MET A 168 2.73 9.49 14.43
N GLY A 169 2.71 8.17 14.19
CA GLY A 169 2.38 7.18 15.23
C GLY A 169 0.94 6.68 15.19
N LEU A 170 0.06 7.25 14.36
CA LEU A 170 -1.33 6.79 14.19
C LEU A 170 -1.49 5.49 13.39
N GLY A 171 -0.39 4.83 13.02
CA GLY A 171 -0.41 3.53 12.33
C GLY A 171 -0.73 3.61 10.84
N LYS A 172 -0.28 4.65 10.14
CA LYS A 172 -0.41 4.80 8.68
C LYS A 172 0.06 3.57 7.90
N THR A 173 1.15 2.92 8.35
CA THR A 173 1.66 1.70 7.72
C THR A 173 0.61 0.60 7.68
N LEU A 174 -0.12 0.37 8.79
CA LEU A 174 -1.20 -0.62 8.81
C LEU A 174 -2.32 -0.21 7.86
N GLN A 175 -2.75 1.05 7.87
CA GLN A 175 -3.77 1.55 6.93
C GLN A 175 -3.37 1.32 5.46
N SER A 176 -2.11 1.62 5.10
CA SER A 176 -1.60 1.40 3.75
C SER A 176 -1.51 -0.09 3.38
N ILE A 177 -1.09 -0.96 4.31
CA ILE A 177 -1.06 -2.41 4.10
C ILE A 177 -2.49 -2.95 3.92
N THR A 178 -3.45 -2.45 4.68
CA THR A 178 -4.86 -2.80 4.55
C THR A 178 -5.40 -2.45 3.16
N LEU A 179 -5.23 -1.20 2.73
CA LEU A 179 -5.66 -0.79 1.39
C LEU A 179 -4.97 -1.64 0.31
N LEU A 180 -3.65 -1.80 0.42
CA LEU A 180 -2.85 -2.60 -0.52
C LEU A 180 -3.40 -4.02 -0.66
N TYR A 181 -3.65 -4.70 0.46
CA TYR A 181 -4.16 -6.06 0.45
C TYR A 181 -5.56 -6.14 -0.13
N THR A 182 -6.44 -5.20 0.19
CA THR A 182 -7.79 -5.14 -0.40
C THR A 182 -7.74 -4.98 -1.91
N LEU A 183 -6.92 -4.06 -2.43
CA LEU A 183 -6.80 -3.83 -3.89
C LEU A 183 -6.18 -5.03 -4.62
N LEU A 184 -5.27 -5.76 -3.96
CA LEU A 184 -4.67 -6.97 -4.51
C LEU A 184 -5.60 -8.19 -4.46
N SER A 185 -6.62 -8.16 -3.59
CA SER A 185 -7.49 -9.31 -3.34
C SER A 185 -8.86 -9.18 -3.99
N GLN A 186 -9.36 -7.95 -4.12
CA GLN A 186 -10.74 -7.65 -4.52
C GLN A 186 -10.78 -6.53 -5.55
N GLY A 187 -11.92 -6.43 -6.22
CA GLY A 187 -12.26 -5.32 -7.10
C GLY A 187 -13.70 -5.43 -7.58
N PHE A 188 -14.17 -4.39 -8.25
CA PHE A 188 -15.59 -4.22 -8.54
C PHE A 188 -16.21 -5.40 -9.28
N GLN A 189 -15.48 -6.07 -10.17
CA GLN A 189 -15.97 -7.20 -10.98
C GLN A 189 -15.52 -8.57 -10.42
N GLY A 190 -15.21 -8.66 -9.13
CA GLY A 190 -14.75 -9.90 -8.48
C GLY A 190 -13.28 -10.26 -8.77
N ASN A 191 -12.60 -9.51 -9.64
CA ASN A 191 -11.17 -9.63 -9.87
C ASN A 191 -10.40 -8.53 -9.12
N PRO A 192 -9.13 -8.76 -8.72
CA PRO A 192 -8.27 -7.76 -8.09
C PRO A 192 -8.20 -6.44 -8.87
N MET A 193 -8.33 -5.31 -8.18
CA MET A 193 -8.14 -3.98 -8.77
C MET A 193 -6.71 -3.79 -9.26
N VAL A 194 -5.74 -4.32 -8.53
CA VAL A 194 -4.32 -4.29 -8.93
C VAL A 194 -3.73 -5.68 -8.86
N ARG A 195 -2.82 -6.01 -9.78
CA ARG A 195 -2.13 -7.30 -9.80
C ARG A 195 -0.79 -7.28 -9.07
N LYS A 196 -0.20 -6.10 -8.99
CA LYS A 196 1.16 -5.85 -8.51
C LYS A 196 1.18 -4.47 -7.88
N ALA A 197 1.98 -4.31 -6.84
CA ALA A 197 2.12 -3.06 -6.13
C ALA A 197 3.57 -2.84 -5.71
N ILE A 198 3.97 -1.58 -5.59
CA ILE A 198 5.32 -1.18 -5.21
C ILE A 198 5.21 -0.21 -4.05
N ILE A 199 5.95 -0.50 -2.98
CA ILE A 199 6.13 0.41 -1.85
C ILE A 199 7.51 1.03 -1.99
N VAL A 200 7.55 2.34 -2.16
CA VAL A 200 8.79 3.10 -2.19
C VAL A 200 9.02 3.70 -0.80
N THR A 201 10.14 3.36 -0.18
CA THR A 201 10.47 3.79 1.17
C THR A 201 11.98 4.03 1.27
N PRO A 202 12.46 4.89 2.19
CA PRO A 202 13.89 5.00 2.47
C PRO A 202 14.52 3.63 2.74
N THR A 203 15.77 3.44 2.32
CA THR A 203 16.51 2.18 2.43
C THR A 203 16.45 1.59 3.84
N SER A 204 16.62 2.43 4.85
CA SER A 204 16.58 2.04 6.27
C SER A 204 15.23 1.52 6.76
N LEU A 205 14.15 1.71 6.00
CA LEU A 205 12.81 1.26 6.34
C LEU A 205 12.34 0.03 5.54
N VAL A 206 13.12 -0.44 4.56
CA VAL A 206 12.72 -1.59 3.73
C VAL A 206 12.47 -2.83 4.57
N SER A 207 13.40 -3.17 5.47
CA SER A 207 13.25 -4.30 6.39
C SER A 207 12.10 -4.12 7.37
N ASN A 208 11.82 -2.88 7.80
CA ASN A 208 10.67 -2.59 8.67
C ASN A 208 9.34 -2.81 7.94
N TRP A 209 9.24 -2.42 6.67
CA TRP A 209 8.04 -2.68 5.86
C TRP A 209 7.83 -4.16 5.60
N GLU A 210 8.89 -4.90 5.29
CA GLU A 210 8.84 -6.36 5.15
C GLU A 210 8.35 -7.02 6.43
N ALA A 211 8.89 -6.63 7.60
CA ALA A 211 8.47 -7.16 8.89
C ALA A 211 7.00 -6.84 9.21
N GLU A 212 6.52 -5.61 8.92
CA GLU A 212 5.11 -5.24 9.14
C GLU A 212 4.19 -6.01 8.19
N ILE A 213 4.54 -6.16 6.91
CA ILE A 213 3.74 -6.96 5.95
C ILE A 213 3.62 -8.41 6.42
N ASN A 214 4.74 -9.03 6.79
CA ASN A 214 4.75 -10.41 7.29
C ASN A 214 3.96 -10.54 8.61
N LYS A 215 4.06 -9.56 9.50
CA LYS A 215 3.30 -9.51 10.76
C LYS A 215 1.79 -9.47 10.54
N TRP A 216 1.32 -8.65 9.59
CA TRP A 216 -0.12 -8.44 9.38
C TRP A 216 -0.74 -9.39 8.38
N LEU A 217 0.01 -9.87 7.38
CA LEU A 217 -0.54 -10.69 6.28
C LEU A 217 0.02 -12.12 6.26
N GLY A 218 1.04 -12.43 7.06
CA GLY A 218 1.73 -13.72 7.01
C GLY A 218 2.25 -14.02 5.60
N GLN A 219 1.95 -15.22 5.10
CA GLN A 219 2.36 -15.67 3.76
C GLN A 219 1.32 -15.41 2.65
N ARG A 220 0.27 -14.62 2.93
CA ARG A 220 -0.82 -14.34 1.95
C ARG A 220 -0.34 -13.51 0.76
N VAL A 221 0.71 -12.71 0.95
CA VAL A 221 1.32 -11.88 -0.08
C VAL A 221 2.78 -12.27 -0.25
N ARG A 222 3.21 -12.46 -1.50
CA ARG A 222 4.62 -12.65 -1.83
C ARG A 222 5.28 -11.31 -2.09
N LEU A 223 6.31 -10.99 -1.32
CA LEU A 223 7.06 -9.74 -1.39
C LEU A 223 8.47 -9.97 -1.96
N ILE A 224 9.03 -8.93 -2.56
CA ILE A 224 10.46 -8.84 -2.89
C ILE A 224 10.98 -7.56 -2.23
N ALA A 225 11.85 -7.70 -1.24
CA ALA A 225 12.58 -6.59 -0.65
C ALA A 225 13.84 -6.30 -1.48
N LEU A 226 13.98 -5.06 -1.96
CA LEU A 226 15.16 -4.60 -2.68
C LEU A 226 15.86 -3.54 -1.83
N CYS A 227 16.96 -3.91 -1.18
CA CYS A 227 17.76 -3.04 -0.31
C CYS A 227 19.24 -3.46 -0.38
N GLU A 228 20.15 -2.51 -0.59
CA GLU A 228 21.62 -2.70 -0.50
C GLU A 228 22.17 -3.97 -1.21
N THR A 229 21.60 -4.34 -2.36
CA THR A 229 22.07 -5.48 -3.16
C THR A 229 22.95 -5.04 -4.34
N THR A 230 23.67 -5.99 -4.95
CA THR A 230 24.40 -5.70 -6.19
C THR A 230 23.44 -5.24 -7.28
N ARG A 231 23.93 -4.46 -8.25
CA ARG A 231 23.12 -3.99 -9.38
C ARG A 231 22.44 -5.14 -10.14
N GLN A 232 23.09 -6.30 -10.24
CA GLN A 232 22.55 -7.46 -10.94
C GLN A 232 21.35 -8.04 -10.20
N ASP A 233 21.41 -8.14 -8.88
CA ASP A 233 20.32 -8.62 -8.05
C ASP A 233 19.09 -7.70 -8.13
N VAL A 234 19.31 -6.38 -8.12
CA VAL A 234 18.23 -5.39 -8.29
C VAL A 234 17.53 -5.59 -9.63
N ILE A 235 18.30 -5.72 -10.72
CA ILE A 235 17.76 -5.93 -12.07
C ILE A 235 17.00 -7.26 -12.13
N SER A 236 17.56 -8.32 -11.55
CA SER A 236 16.92 -9.64 -11.49
C SER A 236 15.60 -9.59 -10.72
N GLY A 237 15.58 -8.93 -9.56
CA GLY A 237 14.38 -8.74 -8.75
C GLY A 237 13.29 -7.95 -9.49
N ILE A 238 13.65 -6.87 -10.17
CA ILE A 238 12.71 -6.09 -11.00
C ILE A 238 12.20 -6.91 -12.19
N ASN A 239 13.06 -7.69 -12.85
CA ASN A 239 12.65 -8.54 -13.97
C ASN A 239 11.70 -9.65 -13.50
N SER A 240 11.99 -10.26 -12.35
CA SER A 240 11.13 -11.25 -11.71
C SER A 240 9.77 -10.64 -11.34
N PHE A 241 9.77 -9.43 -10.77
CA PHE A 241 8.55 -8.70 -10.43
C PHE A 241 7.74 -8.28 -11.66
N THR A 242 8.37 -7.85 -12.76
CA THR A 242 7.66 -7.38 -13.96
C THR A 242 7.19 -8.52 -14.86
N SER A 243 7.81 -9.70 -14.79
CA SER A 243 7.44 -10.86 -15.61
C SER A 243 5.94 -11.19 -15.52
N PRO A 244 5.26 -11.43 -16.66
CA PRO A 244 3.83 -11.76 -16.70
C PRO A 244 3.51 -13.12 -16.05
N GLN A 245 4.50 -14.02 -15.98
CA GLN A 245 4.42 -15.32 -15.30
C GLN A 245 5.01 -15.30 -13.90
N SER A 246 5.18 -14.11 -13.29
CA SER A 246 5.73 -14.03 -11.94
C SER A 246 4.86 -14.86 -11.00
N LYS A 247 5.46 -15.86 -10.34
CA LYS A 247 4.77 -16.61 -9.30
C LYS A 247 4.27 -15.70 -8.19
N LEU A 248 4.75 -14.46 -8.05
CA LEU A 248 4.38 -13.43 -7.06
C LEU A 248 2.94 -12.88 -7.19
N GLN A 249 1.98 -13.76 -7.45
CA GLN A 249 0.57 -13.45 -7.33
C GLN A 249 0.17 -13.64 -5.87
N VAL A 250 -0.74 -12.78 -5.40
CA VAL A 250 -1.50 -13.02 -4.18
C VAL A 250 -2.15 -14.38 -4.31
N LYS A 251 -1.92 -15.25 -3.32
CA LYS A 251 -2.56 -16.56 -3.32
C LYS A 251 -4.03 -16.31 -3.00
N PHE A 252 -4.89 -16.41 -4.01
CA PHE A 252 -6.32 -16.46 -3.79
C PHE A 252 -6.67 -17.85 -3.26
N PRO A 253 -7.51 -17.95 -2.21
CA PRO A 253 -8.20 -19.20 -1.98
C PRO A 253 -9.09 -19.45 -3.20
N THR A 254 -8.78 -20.49 -3.97
CA THR A 254 -9.72 -20.97 -4.99
C THR A 254 -10.87 -21.61 -4.23
N ILE A 255 -12.03 -20.95 -4.24
CA ILE A 255 -13.27 -21.53 -3.71
C ILE A 255 -13.69 -22.61 -4.73
N SER A 256 -13.52 -23.87 -4.36
CA SER A 256 -14.09 -25.04 -5.03
C SER A 256 -15.42 -25.42 -4.41
#